data_AF-A0A937HPM6-F1
#
_entry.id   AF-A0A937HPM6-F1
#
_cell.length_a   1.000
_cell.length_b   1.000
_cell.length_c   1.000
_cell.angle_alpha   90.00
_cell.angle_beta   90.00
_cell.angle_gamma   90.00
#
_symmetry.space_group_name_H-M   'P 1'
#
loop_
_entity.id
_entity.type
_entity.pdbx_description
1 polymer ?
#
loop_
_entity_poly.entity_id
_entity_poly.type
_entity_poly.pdbx_seq_one_letter_code
_entity_poly.pdbx_strand_id
1 'polypeptide(L)'
;HCMGFALTSGGALIATGGSGYEAMILGTDCDTLIRAALEAGHGIIFSASVLFSGSSDAISKQAERALEMTAIAINASTGRYDVVGYASQDGTDYVNKQIALKRAKAAAYFLTQSGVTRAKLDTAGRGGTHMFGPEPAVNRRVVIRRKSS
;
A
#
# COMPACT_ATOMS: atom_id res chain seq x y z
N HIS A 1 -18.57 9.06 -3.67
CA HIS A 1 -17.25 9.66 -3.42
C HIS A 1 -16.46 8.75 -2.48
N CYS A 2 -15.25 8.37 -2.86
CA CYS A 2 -14.40 7.49 -2.05
C CYS A 2 -13.77 8.27 -0.89
N MET A 3 -14.11 7.92 0.34
CA MET A 3 -13.44 8.43 1.54
C MET A 3 -12.29 7.47 1.92
N GLY A 4 -11.23 7.99 2.54
CA GLY A 4 -10.10 7.19 3.03
C GLY A 4 -8.91 7.02 2.06
N PHE A 5 -8.94 7.68 0.89
CA PHE A 5 -7.76 7.87 0.04
C PHE A 5 -7.58 9.35 -0.30
N ALA A 6 -6.34 9.84 -0.20
CA ALA A 6 -5.95 11.14 -0.70
C ALA A 6 -5.27 10.99 -2.07
N LEU A 7 -5.72 11.75 -3.07
CA LEU A 7 -5.10 11.81 -4.40
C LEU A 7 -3.90 12.77 -4.37
N THR A 8 -2.74 12.31 -4.81
CA THR A 8 -1.56 13.17 -4.99
C THR A 8 -1.64 13.93 -6.30
N SER A 9 -0.90 15.04 -6.42
CA SER A 9 -0.74 15.77 -7.69
C SER A 9 -0.20 14.90 -8.83
N GLY A 10 0.52 13.82 -8.50
CA GLY A 10 1.04 12.84 -9.45
C GLY A 10 0.11 11.65 -9.71
N GLY A 11 -1.14 11.68 -9.28
CA GLY A 11 -2.16 10.65 -9.56
C GLY A 11 -2.12 9.41 -8.67
N ALA A 12 -1.19 9.34 -7.71
CA ALA A 12 -1.13 8.25 -6.73
C ALA A 12 -2.20 8.41 -5.65
N LEU A 13 -2.66 7.30 -5.08
CA LEU A 13 -3.61 7.29 -3.97
C LEU A 13 -2.89 6.92 -2.68
N ILE A 14 -2.99 7.77 -1.66
CA ILE A 14 -2.46 7.51 -0.33
C ILE A 14 -3.62 7.08 0.56
N ALA A 15 -3.56 5.85 1.10
CA ALA A 15 -4.49 5.41 2.12
C ALA A 15 -4.33 6.30 3.36
N THR A 16 -5.39 7.00 3.73
CA THR A 16 -5.37 7.93 4.87
C THR A 16 -5.84 7.20 6.13
N GLY A 17 -5.08 7.32 7.22
CA GLY A 17 -5.48 6.81 8.53
C GLY A 17 -6.16 7.89 9.36
N GLY A 18 -7.01 7.46 10.30
CA GLY A 18 -7.64 8.30 11.31
C GLY A 18 -8.57 7.47 12.21
N SER A 19 -9.01 8.07 13.31
CA SER A 19 -10.03 7.52 14.20
C SER A 19 -11.38 8.18 13.90
N GLY A 20 -12.40 7.39 13.55
CA GLY A 20 -13.77 7.87 13.29
C GLY A 20 -14.33 7.43 11.95
N TYR A 21 -15.61 7.76 11.70
CA TYR A 21 -16.33 7.47 10.45
C TYR A 21 -15.74 8.20 9.23
N GLU A 22 -15.01 9.31 9.43
CA GLU A 22 -14.31 10.06 8.37
C GLU A 22 -13.06 9.34 7.84
N ALA A 23 -12.49 8.42 8.62
CA ALA A 23 -11.35 7.59 8.24
C ALA A 23 -11.75 6.21 7.71
N MET A 24 -13.05 5.92 7.66
CA MET A 24 -13.57 4.68 7.13
C MET A 24 -13.55 4.77 5.61
N ILE A 25 -12.97 3.75 4.95
CA ILE A 25 -13.01 3.67 3.49
C ILE A 25 -14.44 3.33 3.07
N LEU A 26 -15.17 4.39 2.75
CA LEU A 26 -16.59 4.41 2.44
C LEU A 26 -16.78 4.97 1.04
N GLY A 27 -17.73 4.39 0.30
CA GLY A 27 -18.07 4.79 -1.05
C GLY A 27 -17.96 3.62 -2.03
N THR A 28 -18.98 3.46 -2.86
CA THR A 28 -19.10 2.42 -3.90
C THR A 28 -18.09 2.56 -5.03
N ASP A 29 -17.35 3.66 -5.08
CA ASP A 29 -16.50 4.03 -6.22
C ASP A 29 -15.01 3.89 -5.89
N CYS A 30 -14.65 3.46 -4.68
CA CYS A 30 -13.25 3.34 -4.25
C CYS A 30 -12.47 2.34 -5.10
N ASP A 31 -13.05 1.19 -5.45
CA ASP A 31 -12.44 0.21 -6.35
C ASP A 31 -12.20 0.81 -7.75
N THR A 32 -13.15 1.60 -8.25
CA THR A 32 -13.04 2.23 -9.57
C THR A 32 -11.94 3.29 -9.58
N LEU A 33 -11.83 4.10 -8.51
CA LEU A 33 -10.75 5.06 -8.33
C LEU A 33 -9.39 4.37 -8.23
N ILE A 34 -9.28 3.31 -7.41
CA ILE A 34 -8.04 2.53 -7.25
C ILE A 34 -7.64 1.89 -8.58
N ARG A 35 -8.60 1.29 -9.30
CA ARG A 35 -8.36 0.69 -10.61
C ARG A 35 -7.85 1.75 -11.59
N ALA A 36 -8.47 2.92 -11.65
CA ALA A 36 -8.03 4.00 -12.54
C ALA A 36 -6.59 4.44 -12.24
N ALA A 37 -6.23 4.60 -10.95
CA ALA A 37 -4.86 4.93 -10.55
C ALA A 37 -3.88 3.83 -10.97
N LEU A 38 -4.20 2.56 -10.70
CA LEU A 38 -3.35 1.41 -11.07
C LEU A 38 -3.16 1.27 -12.58
N GLU A 39 -4.23 1.44 -13.36
CA GLU A 39 -4.19 1.36 -14.83
C GLU A 39 -3.42 2.51 -15.48
N ALA A 40 -3.46 3.70 -14.86
CA ALA A 40 -2.60 4.83 -15.23
C ALA A 40 -1.14 4.66 -14.77
N GLY A 41 -0.79 3.55 -14.13
CA GLY A 41 0.57 3.27 -13.64
C GLY A 41 0.91 3.98 -12.32
N HIS A 42 -0.07 4.62 -11.68
CA HIS A 42 0.11 5.23 -10.38
C HIS A 42 0.09 4.20 -9.24
N GLY A 43 0.68 4.59 -8.10
CA GLY A 43 0.78 3.74 -6.93
C GLY A 43 -0.39 3.93 -5.96
N ILE A 44 -0.75 2.86 -5.28
CA ILE A 44 -1.53 2.87 -4.04
C ILE A 44 -0.56 2.77 -2.87
N ILE A 45 -0.58 3.78 -2.00
CA ILE A 45 0.44 4.02 -1.00
C ILE A 45 -0.15 3.83 0.39
N PHE A 46 0.47 2.97 1.18
CA PHE A 46 0.13 2.70 2.57
C PHE A 46 1.29 3.15 3.44
N SER A 47 1.09 4.16 4.29
CA SER A 47 2.10 4.50 5.31
C SER A 47 2.15 3.39 6.37
N ALA A 48 3.29 3.23 7.04
CA ALA A 48 3.42 2.19 8.06
C ALA A 48 2.45 2.39 9.24
N SER A 49 2.13 3.63 9.61
CA SER A 49 1.15 3.95 10.66
C SER A 49 -0.28 3.66 10.25
N VAL A 50 -0.57 3.64 8.94
CA VAL A 50 -1.86 3.21 8.41
C VAL A 50 -1.89 1.69 8.31
N LEU A 51 -0.83 1.10 7.76
CA LEU A 51 -0.77 -0.32 7.48
C LEU A 51 -0.77 -1.15 8.77
N PHE A 52 -0.10 -0.70 9.83
CA PHE A 52 0.09 -1.47 11.05
C PHE A 52 -0.47 -0.79 12.29
N SER A 53 -0.94 -1.60 13.24
CA SER A 53 -1.37 -1.11 14.56
C SER A 53 -0.17 -0.94 15.51
N GLY A 54 0.13 0.30 15.88
CA GLY A 54 1.20 0.62 16.83
C GLY A 54 2.59 0.11 16.40
N SER A 55 3.28 -0.60 17.30
CA SER A 55 4.58 -1.23 17.03
C SER A 55 4.48 -2.67 16.50
N SER A 56 3.28 -3.18 16.26
CA SER A 56 3.05 -4.53 15.74
C SER A 56 3.23 -4.59 14.22
N ASP A 57 3.43 -5.78 13.68
CA ASP A 57 3.30 -6.10 12.26
C ASP A 57 1.88 -6.56 11.86
N ALA A 58 0.93 -6.50 12.80
CA ALA A 58 -0.48 -6.74 12.54
C ALA A 58 -1.10 -5.60 11.72
N ILE A 59 -1.80 -5.98 10.63
CA ILE A 59 -2.49 -5.03 9.76
C ILE A 59 -3.61 -4.32 10.54
N SER A 60 -3.75 -3.01 10.39
CA SER A 60 -4.84 -2.26 11.02
C SER A 60 -6.17 -2.52 10.30
N LYS A 61 -7.31 -2.49 11.01
CA LYS A 61 -8.64 -2.66 10.39
C LYS A 61 -8.91 -1.70 9.22
N GLN A 62 -8.37 -0.49 9.31
CA GLN A 62 -8.49 0.52 8.25
C GLN A 62 -7.69 0.09 7.01
N ALA A 63 -6.48 -0.42 7.21
CA ALA A 63 -5.68 -0.96 6.13
C ALA A 63 -6.27 -2.25 5.55
N GLU A 64 -6.93 -3.08 6.34
CA GLU A 64 -7.68 -4.25 5.84
C GLU A 64 -8.68 -3.82 4.78
N ARG A 65 -9.53 -2.83 5.10
CA ARG A 65 -10.52 -2.32 4.13
C ARG A 65 -9.89 -1.73 2.86
N ALA A 66 -8.82 -0.96 3.03
CA ALA A 66 -8.07 -0.39 1.89
C ALA A 66 -7.48 -1.48 0.99
N LEU A 67 -6.92 -2.52 1.61
CA LEU A 67 -6.35 -3.66 0.90
C LEU A 67 -7.42 -4.53 0.25
N GLU A 68 -8.59 -4.70 0.86
CA GLU A 68 -9.75 -5.36 0.23
C GLU A 68 -10.17 -4.64 -1.05
N MET A 69 -10.36 -3.32 -1.01
CA MET A 69 -10.72 -2.54 -2.19
C MET A 69 -9.62 -2.58 -3.25
N THR A 70 -8.35 -2.60 -2.83
CA THR A 70 -7.21 -2.79 -3.73
C THR A 70 -7.21 -4.18 -4.36
N ALA A 71 -7.56 -5.23 -3.61
CA ALA A 71 -7.70 -6.58 -4.11
C ALA A 71 -8.81 -6.70 -5.18
N ILE A 72 -9.97 -6.08 -4.94
CA ILE A 72 -11.07 -6.00 -5.91
C ILE A 72 -10.59 -5.36 -7.21
N ALA A 73 -9.90 -4.21 -7.13
CA ALA A 73 -9.36 -3.51 -8.29
C ALA A 73 -8.32 -4.34 -9.07
N ILE A 74 -7.40 -5.01 -8.36
CA ILE A 74 -6.41 -5.92 -8.97
C ILE A 74 -7.10 -7.11 -9.66
N ASN A 75 -8.12 -7.69 -9.05
CA ASN A 75 -8.85 -8.82 -9.64
C ASN A 75 -9.64 -8.43 -10.88
N ALA A 76 -10.19 -7.22 -10.91
CA ALA A 76 -10.87 -6.64 -12.08
C ALA A 76 -9.91 -6.23 -13.22
N SER A 77 -8.60 -6.34 -13.03
CA SER A 77 -7.58 -5.99 -14.03
C SER A 77 -6.85 -7.22 -14.60
N THR A 78 -6.12 -7.03 -15.69
CA THR A 78 -5.33 -8.10 -16.35
C THR A 78 -3.82 -8.04 -16.04
N GLY A 79 -3.37 -7.07 -15.24
CA GLY A 79 -1.95 -6.82 -14.97
C GLY A 79 -1.31 -7.67 -13.85
N ARG A 80 0.03 -7.60 -13.80
CA ARG A 80 0.84 -7.95 -12.62
C ARG A 80 1.14 -6.69 -11.82
N TYR A 81 1.41 -6.86 -10.53
CA TYR A 81 1.55 -5.77 -9.59
C TYR A 81 2.79 -5.94 -8.72
N ASP A 82 3.60 -4.89 -8.62
CA ASP A 82 4.66 -4.82 -7.63
C ASP A 82 4.06 -4.40 -6.28
N VAL A 83 4.37 -5.16 -5.22
CA VAL A 83 4.14 -4.79 -3.82
C VAL A 83 5.49 -4.49 -3.19
N VAL A 84 5.82 -3.21 -3.06
CA VAL A 84 7.15 -2.76 -2.66
C VAL A 84 7.12 -2.07 -1.31
N GLY A 85 7.88 -2.61 -0.36
CA GLY A 85 8.07 -2.00 0.96
C GLY A 85 9.30 -1.11 1.01
N TYR A 86 9.22 -0.08 1.85
CA TYR A 86 10.27 0.90 2.14
C TYR A 86 10.40 1.11 3.66
N ALA A 87 11.61 1.47 4.08
CA ALA A 87 11.95 1.82 5.45
C ALA A 87 12.49 3.25 5.52
N SER A 88 12.63 3.79 6.73
CA SER A 88 13.50 4.95 6.94
C SER A 88 14.96 4.54 6.80
N GLN A 89 15.87 5.51 6.78
CA GLN A 89 17.32 5.24 6.76
C GLN A 89 17.90 4.94 8.15
N ASP A 90 17.09 4.96 9.20
CA ASP A 90 17.55 4.63 10.55
C ASP A 90 18.01 3.17 10.60
N GLY A 91 19.23 2.90 11.08
CA GLY A 91 19.79 1.55 11.17
C GLY A 91 20.54 1.11 9.90
N THR A 92 20.87 -0.18 9.81
CA THR A 92 21.70 -0.72 8.72
C THR A 92 20.88 -1.05 7.48
N ASP A 93 21.52 -1.02 6.31
CA ASP A 93 20.89 -1.40 5.04
C ASP A 93 20.27 -2.80 5.08
N TYR A 94 20.96 -3.75 5.72
CA TYR A 94 20.46 -5.11 5.91
C TYR A 94 19.16 -5.11 6.73
N VAL A 95 19.14 -4.45 7.88
CA VAL A 95 17.96 -4.38 8.75
C VAL A 95 16.80 -3.69 8.03
N ASN A 96 17.07 -2.56 7.37
CA ASN A 96 16.07 -1.80 6.64
C ASN A 96 15.47 -2.60 5.48
N LYS A 97 16.28 -3.37 4.75
CA LYS A 97 15.80 -4.26 3.69
C LYS A 97 14.89 -5.37 4.22
N GLN A 98 15.23 -5.95 5.39
CA GLN A 98 14.38 -6.96 6.04
C GLN A 98 13.04 -6.38 6.50
N ILE A 99 13.04 -5.21 7.17
CA ILE A 99 11.81 -4.55 7.62
C ILE A 99 10.93 -4.18 6.42
N ALA A 100 11.51 -3.56 5.39
CA ALA A 100 10.82 -3.23 4.15
C ALA A 100 10.17 -4.46 3.52
N LEU A 101 10.90 -5.59 3.43
CA LEU A 101 10.38 -6.83 2.87
C LEU A 101 9.25 -7.42 3.72
N LYS A 102 9.36 -7.41 5.05
CA LYS A 102 8.30 -7.87 5.96
C LYS A 102 6.99 -7.12 5.71
N ARG A 103 7.07 -5.79 5.59
CA ARG A 103 5.87 -4.96 5.32
C ARG A 103 5.22 -5.30 3.98
N ALA A 104 6.04 -5.43 2.94
CA ALA A 104 5.56 -5.81 1.61
C ALA A 104 4.87 -7.19 1.63
N LYS A 105 5.47 -8.16 2.34
CA LYS A 105 4.91 -9.51 2.50
C LYS A 105 3.59 -9.50 3.26
N ALA A 106 3.46 -8.70 4.32
CA ALA A 106 2.21 -8.58 5.06
C ALA A 106 1.07 -8.07 4.15
N ALA A 107 1.30 -7.00 3.39
CA ALA A 107 0.33 -6.49 2.44
C ALA A 107 -0.01 -7.52 1.34
N ALA A 108 1.00 -8.16 0.74
CA ALA A 108 0.79 -9.18 -0.29
C ALA A 108 0.03 -10.41 0.22
N TYR A 109 0.31 -10.82 1.47
CA TYR A 109 -0.41 -11.90 2.13
C TYR A 109 -1.90 -11.56 2.31
N PHE A 110 -2.20 -10.35 2.78
CA PHE A 110 -3.58 -9.89 2.93
C PHE A 110 -4.30 -9.82 1.57
N LEU A 111 -3.68 -9.23 0.54
CA LEU A 111 -4.25 -9.21 -0.82
C LEU A 111 -4.58 -10.62 -1.34
N THR A 112 -3.71 -11.59 -1.05
CA THR A 112 -3.92 -12.99 -1.42
C THR A 112 -5.10 -13.60 -0.65
N GLN A 113 -5.21 -13.34 0.66
CA GLN A 113 -6.38 -13.75 1.44
C GLN A 113 -7.68 -13.10 0.94
N SER A 114 -7.61 -11.87 0.44
CA SER A 114 -8.72 -11.18 -0.22
C SER A 114 -8.97 -11.64 -1.67
N GLY A 115 -8.36 -12.75 -2.11
CA GLY A 115 -8.64 -13.41 -3.38
C GLY A 115 -7.76 -13.01 -4.56
N VAL A 116 -6.71 -12.20 -4.38
CA VAL A 116 -5.74 -11.96 -5.46
C VAL A 116 -4.87 -13.19 -5.66
N THR A 117 -4.79 -13.70 -6.89
CA THR A 117 -3.89 -14.83 -7.18
C THR A 117 -2.43 -14.42 -6.99
N ARG A 118 -1.65 -15.23 -6.25
CA ARG A 118 -0.22 -14.98 -6.00
C ARG A 118 0.59 -14.67 -7.27
N ALA A 119 0.25 -15.28 -8.41
CA ALA A 119 0.90 -15.04 -9.70
C ALA A 119 0.76 -13.59 -10.22
N LYS A 120 -0.22 -12.83 -9.73
CA LYS A 120 -0.38 -11.40 -10.04
C LYS A 120 0.52 -10.49 -9.21
N LEU A 121 1.17 -10.99 -8.15
CA LEU A 121 1.89 -10.16 -7.19
C LEU A 121 3.39 -10.47 -7.19
N ASP A 122 4.21 -9.44 -7.39
CA ASP A 122 5.66 -9.46 -7.20
C ASP A 122 6.03 -8.65 -5.95
N THR A 123 6.59 -9.30 -4.93
CA THR A 123 6.85 -8.66 -3.62
C THR A 123 8.32 -8.34 -3.43
N ALA A 124 8.66 -7.12 -3.02
CA ALA A 124 10.05 -6.70 -2.78
C ALA A 124 10.20 -5.74 -1.60
N GLY A 125 11.35 -5.78 -0.92
CA GLY A 125 11.77 -4.78 0.06
C GLY A 125 12.92 -3.95 -0.49
N ARG A 126 12.74 -2.64 -0.67
CA ARG A 126 13.77 -1.73 -1.20
C ARG A 126 14.73 -1.21 -0.15
N GLY A 127 14.41 -1.36 1.13
CA GLY A 127 15.23 -0.85 2.23
C GLY A 127 14.94 0.63 2.55
N GLY A 128 15.93 1.30 3.14
CA GLY A 128 15.84 2.71 3.53
C GLY A 128 15.78 3.62 2.30
N THR A 129 15.01 4.70 2.38
CA THR A 129 14.87 5.68 1.29
C THR A 129 14.63 7.09 1.84
N HIS A 130 14.84 8.10 0.98
CA HIS A 130 14.44 9.50 1.17
C HIS A 130 13.49 10.01 0.08
N MET A 131 13.07 9.12 -0.82
CA MET A 131 12.26 9.46 -2.00
C MET A 131 10.94 10.15 -1.65
N PHE A 132 10.39 9.89 -0.47
CA PHE A 132 9.08 10.41 -0.06
C PHE A 132 9.16 11.67 0.79
N GLY A 133 10.38 12.15 1.06
CA GLY A 133 10.66 13.35 1.85
C GLY A 133 11.75 13.13 2.91
N PRO A 134 12.17 14.20 3.59
CA PRO A 134 13.26 14.16 4.56
C PRO A 134 12.89 13.46 5.88
N GLU A 135 11.61 13.45 6.24
CA GLU A 135 11.15 12.90 7.51
C GLU A 135 11.21 11.35 7.51
N PRO A 136 11.85 10.69 8.49
CA PRO A 136 11.92 9.22 8.52
C PRO A 136 10.54 8.55 8.44
N ALA A 137 9.53 9.14 9.09
CA ALA A 137 8.17 8.63 9.09
C ALA A 137 7.55 8.56 7.69
N VAL A 138 7.85 9.53 6.82
CA VAL A 138 7.30 9.54 5.47
C VAL A 138 7.92 8.46 4.59
N ASN A 139 9.08 7.91 4.93
CA ASN A 139 9.72 6.86 4.12
C ASN A 139 9.26 5.44 4.47
N ARG A 140 8.60 5.26 5.61
CA ARG A 140 8.06 3.97 6.05
C ARG A 140 6.73 3.68 5.35
N ARG A 141 6.76 3.01 4.20
CA ARG A 141 5.57 2.79 3.34
C ARG A 141 5.57 1.44 2.63
N VAL A 142 4.39 1.02 2.16
CA VAL A 142 4.21 0.01 1.11
C VAL A 142 3.55 0.69 -0.09
N VAL A 143 4.05 0.41 -1.29
CA VAL A 143 3.50 0.91 -2.55
C VAL A 143 3.09 -0.27 -3.40
N ILE A 144 1.83 -0.29 -3.82
CA ILE A 144 1.29 -1.25 -4.78
C ILE A 144 1.13 -0.53 -6.10
N ARG A 145 1.71 -1.05 -7.19
CA ARG A 145 1.60 -0.43 -8.52
C ARG A 145 1.53 -1.49 -9.60
N ARG A 146 0.89 -1.18 -10.72
CA ARG A 146 0.93 -2.04 -11.90
C ARG A 146 2.38 -2.14 -12.38
N LYS A 147 2.81 -3.37 -12.66
CA LYS A 147 4.15 -3.64 -13.20
C LYS A 147 4.17 -3.22 -14.67
N SER A 148 5.10 -2.35 -15.02
CA SER A 148 5.39 -1.99 -16.41
C SER A 148 5.75 -3.27 -17.18
N SER A 149 5.13 -3.45 -18.34
CA SER A 149 5.43 -4.57 -19.24
C SER A 149 6.80 -4.41 -19.89
#